data_AF-A0A958KBN9-F1
#
_entry.id   AF-A0A958KBN9-F1
#
_cell.length_a   1.000
_cell.length_b   1.000
_cell.length_c   1.000
_cell.angle_alpha   90.00
_cell.angle_beta   90.00
_cell.angle_gamma   90.00
#
_symmetry.space_group_name_H-M   'P 1'
#
loop_
_entity.id
_entity.type
_entity.pdbx_description
1 polymer ?
#
loop_
_entity_poly.entity_id
_entity_poly.type
_entity_poly.pdbx_seq_one_letter_code
_entity_poly.pdbx_strand_id
1 'polypeptide(L)'
;MVKLSGINIVKAVVLAGVLVSPQILFAASESGHHTPSVSDLILPIVNFSLYIIAMYYFLNQPIRNYLAARRQSFTESIDRGKTALAQANSALETAQKQLAAVETEIVGLAERIESETKIEAESIIEEAKSRAARIKENAKESADAERHASRSAFKNELAKEALTLAEEKLKRIITPESDTLLRQHALQGVSGLKGA
;
A
#
# COMPACT_ATOMS: atom_id res chain seq x y z
N MET A 1 -40.20 5.39 -28.87
CA MET A 1 -41.34 6.16 -28.30
C MET A 1 -42.67 5.95 -29.08
N VAL A 2 -42.96 4.78 -29.67
CA VAL A 2 -44.11 4.63 -30.62
C VAL A 2 -45.09 3.47 -30.31
N LYS A 3 -44.84 2.60 -29.31
CA LYS A 3 -45.74 1.46 -29.02
C LYS A 3 -46.96 1.76 -28.13
N LEU A 4 -47.10 2.98 -27.61
CA LEU A 4 -48.27 3.36 -26.79
C LEU A 4 -49.53 3.70 -27.59
N SER A 5 -49.41 3.90 -28.91
CA SER A 5 -50.56 4.28 -29.75
C SER A 5 -51.55 3.12 -29.96
N GLY A 6 -51.05 1.89 -30.20
CA GLY A 6 -51.90 0.73 -30.49
C GLY A 6 -52.81 0.31 -29.32
N ILE A 7 -52.29 0.32 -28.08
CA ILE A 7 -53.08 -0.01 -26.89
C ILE A 7 -54.18 1.04 -26.64
N ASN A 8 -53.88 2.31 -26.89
CA ASN A 8 -54.86 3.39 -26.77
C ASN A 8 -55.90 3.36 -27.89
N ILE A 9 -55.53 2.95 -29.10
CA ILE A 9 -56.46 2.71 -30.21
C ILE A 9 -57.38 1.52 -29.90
N VAL A 10 -56.87 0.42 -29.33
CA VAL A 10 -57.71 -0.72 -28.90
C VAL A 10 -58.68 -0.30 -27.80
N LYS A 11 -58.19 0.41 -26.78
CA LYS A 11 -59.05 0.96 -25.73
C LYS A 11 -60.12 1.88 -26.31
N ALA A 12 -59.76 2.75 -27.27
CA ALA A 12 -60.69 3.66 -27.92
C ALA A 12 -61.71 2.94 -28.82
N VAL A 13 -61.30 1.91 -29.58
CA VAL A 13 -62.19 1.11 -30.44
C VAL A 13 -63.15 0.25 -29.61
N VAL A 14 -62.65 -0.37 -28.53
CA VAL A 14 -63.49 -1.14 -27.61
C VAL A 14 -64.44 -0.22 -26.85
N LEU A 15 -63.97 0.93 -26.35
CA LEU A 15 -64.80 1.91 -25.64
C LEU A 15 -65.86 2.53 -26.56
N ALA A 16 -65.49 2.93 -27.78
CA ALA A 16 -66.43 3.44 -28.78
C ALA A 16 -67.44 2.36 -29.18
N GLY A 17 -67.02 1.11 -29.32
CA GLY A 17 -67.91 0.02 -29.66
C GLY A 17 -68.92 -0.33 -28.56
N VAL A 18 -68.48 -0.32 -27.30
CA VAL A 18 -69.35 -0.49 -26.14
C VAL A 18 -70.32 0.69 -26.00
N LEU A 19 -69.93 1.92 -26.34
CA LEU A 19 -70.80 3.10 -26.33
C LEU A 19 -71.83 3.14 -27.47
N VAL A 20 -71.50 2.62 -28.65
CA VAL A 20 -72.40 2.60 -29.82
C VAL A 20 -73.41 1.45 -29.74
N SER A 21 -73.05 0.32 -29.11
CA SER A 21 -73.89 -0.88 -29.04
C SER A 21 -75.28 -0.73 -28.39
N PRO A 22 -75.52 0.08 -27.33
CA PRO A 22 -76.85 0.25 -26.74
C PRO A 22 -77.71 1.27 -27.50
N GLN A 23 -77.08 2.22 -28.21
CA GLN A 23 -77.83 3.32 -28.85
C GLN A 23 -78.58 2.86 -30.11
N ILE A 24 -78.00 1.92 -30.87
CA ILE A 24 -78.65 1.37 -32.07
C ILE A 24 -79.86 0.50 -31.69
N LEU A 25 -79.83 -0.15 -30.51
CA LEU A 25 -80.94 -0.96 -30.02
C LEU A 25 -82.07 -0.09 -29.43
N PHE A 26 -81.74 0.98 -28.71
CA PHE A 26 -82.74 1.90 -28.12
C PHE A 26 -83.42 2.80 -29.17
N ALA A 27 -82.72 3.17 -30.25
CA ALA A 27 -83.31 3.90 -31.38
C ALA A 27 -84.23 3.01 -32.26
N ALA A 28 -84.10 1.69 -32.20
CA ALA A 28 -84.95 0.74 -32.91
C ALA A 28 -86.24 0.38 -32.13
N SER A 29 -86.33 0.70 -30.83
CA SER A 29 -87.44 0.30 -29.96
C SER A 29 -88.63 1.26 -29.89
N GLU A 30 -88.66 2.35 -30.67
CA GLU A 30 -89.79 3.30 -30.67
C GLU A 30 -90.96 2.95 -31.62
N SER A 31 -91.06 1.71 -32.12
CA SER A 31 -92.24 1.31 -32.87
C SER A 31 -92.69 -0.14 -32.59
N GLY A 32 -93.65 -0.25 -31.66
CA GLY A 32 -94.73 -1.24 -31.68
C GLY A 32 -94.40 -2.67 -31.23
N HIS A 33 -95.10 -3.13 -30.19
CA HIS A 33 -95.24 -4.52 -29.73
C HIS A 33 -94.63 -5.63 -30.62
N HIS A 34 -93.42 -6.07 -30.27
CA HIS A 34 -92.83 -7.31 -30.77
C HIS A 34 -92.43 -8.19 -29.58
N THR A 35 -92.99 -9.40 -29.53
CA THR A 35 -92.38 -10.52 -28.78
C THR A 35 -90.96 -10.71 -29.28
N PRO A 36 -89.94 -10.87 -28.40
CA PRO A 36 -88.55 -10.95 -28.82
C PRO A 36 -88.39 -12.06 -29.87
N SER A 37 -88.08 -11.65 -31.10
CA SER A 37 -87.94 -12.55 -32.24
C SER A 37 -86.46 -12.86 -32.43
N VAL A 38 -86.14 -14.08 -32.88
CA VAL A 38 -84.77 -14.50 -33.18
C VAL A 38 -84.08 -13.59 -34.21
N SER A 39 -84.85 -12.88 -35.03
CA SER A 39 -84.36 -11.89 -35.99
C SER A 39 -83.70 -10.67 -35.32
N ASP A 40 -84.15 -10.29 -34.12
CA ASP A 40 -83.59 -9.14 -33.39
C ASP A 40 -82.22 -9.44 -32.78
N LEU A 41 -81.86 -10.73 -32.66
CA LEU A 41 -80.54 -11.19 -32.20
C LEU A 41 -79.49 -11.19 -33.33
N ILE A 42 -79.89 -11.18 -34.60
CA ILE A 42 -78.96 -11.30 -35.74
C ILE A 42 -78.02 -10.08 -35.79
N LEU A 43 -78.56 -8.86 -35.64
CA LEU A 43 -77.77 -7.63 -35.69
C LEU A 43 -76.74 -7.53 -34.53
N PRO A 44 -77.10 -7.77 -33.26
CA PRO A 44 -76.13 -7.88 -32.16
C PRO A 44 -75.07 -8.95 -32.37
N ILE A 45 -75.44 -10.13 -32.90
CA ILE A 45 -74.50 -11.24 -33.14
C ILE A 45 -73.49 -10.86 -34.24
N VAL A 46 -73.91 -10.22 -35.32
CA VAL A 46 -73.03 -9.76 -36.39
C VAL A 46 -72.07 -8.69 -35.86
N ASN A 47 -72.57 -7.71 -35.09
CA ASN A 47 -71.74 -6.67 -34.48
C ASN A 47 -70.71 -7.28 -33.50
N PHE A 48 -71.13 -8.20 -32.63
CA PHE A 48 -70.24 -8.90 -31.71
C PHE A 48 -69.17 -9.72 -32.44
N SER A 49 -69.54 -10.40 -33.51
CA SER A 49 -68.61 -11.16 -34.35
C SER A 49 -67.55 -10.24 -34.98
N LEU A 50 -67.95 -9.07 -35.45
CA LEU A 50 -67.03 -8.06 -35.99
C LEU A 50 -66.03 -7.57 -34.94
N TYR A 51 -66.47 -7.34 -33.69
CA TYR A 51 -65.58 -7.03 -32.58
C TYR A 51 -64.60 -8.16 -32.25
N ILE A 52 -65.06 -9.42 -32.24
CA ILE A 52 -64.18 -10.57 -32.00
C ILE A 52 -63.10 -10.67 -33.08
N ILE A 53 -63.45 -10.49 -34.36
CA ILE A 53 -62.49 -10.56 -35.47
C ILE A 53 -61.45 -9.43 -35.35
N ALA A 54 -61.91 -8.20 -35.09
CA ALA A 54 -61.02 -7.06 -34.89
C ALA A 54 -60.10 -7.26 -33.68
N MET A 55 -60.63 -7.79 -32.58
CA MET A 55 -59.87 -8.07 -31.37
C MET A 55 -58.87 -9.20 -31.59
N TYR A 56 -59.25 -10.29 -32.26
CA TYR A 56 -58.31 -11.38 -32.58
C TYR A 56 -57.14 -10.89 -33.43
N TYR A 57 -57.41 -10.12 -34.49
CA TYR A 57 -56.36 -9.60 -35.36
C TYR A 57 -55.40 -8.66 -34.61
N PHE A 58 -55.95 -7.75 -33.78
CA PHE A 58 -55.15 -6.70 -33.16
C PHE A 58 -54.51 -7.12 -31.82
N LEU A 59 -55.09 -8.05 -31.06
CA LEU A 59 -54.60 -8.45 -29.73
C LEU A 59 -53.55 -9.58 -29.78
N ASN A 60 -53.53 -10.38 -30.86
CA ASN A 60 -52.55 -11.45 -31.02
C ASN A 60 -51.09 -10.95 -31.02
N GLN A 61 -50.82 -9.80 -31.64
CA GLN A 61 -49.48 -9.22 -31.71
C GLN A 61 -48.98 -8.65 -30.36
N PRO A 62 -49.71 -7.78 -29.63
CA PRO A 62 -49.26 -7.25 -28.34
C PRO A 62 -49.16 -8.33 -27.26
N ILE A 63 -50.07 -9.32 -27.24
CA ILE A 63 -50.02 -10.42 -26.27
C ILE A 63 -48.74 -11.24 -26.48
N ARG A 64 -48.44 -11.68 -27.71
CA ARG A 64 -47.22 -12.44 -28.01
C ARG A 64 -45.96 -11.66 -27.65
N ASN A 65 -45.92 -10.36 -27.97
CA ASN A 65 -44.79 -9.50 -27.63
C ASN A 65 -44.60 -9.33 -26.11
N TYR A 66 -45.70 -9.21 -25.35
CA TYR A 66 -45.64 -9.09 -23.90
C TYR A 66 -45.13 -10.39 -23.24
N LEU A 67 -45.64 -11.55 -23.65
CA LEU A 67 -45.17 -12.83 -23.14
C LEU A 67 -43.70 -13.09 -23.54
N ALA A 68 -43.31 -12.75 -24.76
CA ALA A 68 -41.93 -12.87 -25.22
C ALA A 68 -40.99 -11.95 -24.42
N ALA A 69 -41.36 -10.68 -24.21
CA ALA A 69 -40.59 -9.74 -23.40
C ALA A 69 -40.49 -10.19 -21.94
N ARG A 70 -41.56 -10.73 -21.36
CA ARG A 70 -41.55 -11.27 -20.00
C ARG A 70 -40.63 -12.48 -19.89
N ARG A 71 -40.70 -13.41 -20.85
CA ARG A 71 -39.82 -14.58 -20.90
C ARG A 71 -38.36 -14.16 -21.05
N GLN A 72 -38.07 -13.22 -21.95
CA GLN A 72 -36.73 -12.67 -22.14
C GLN A 72 -36.21 -12.03 -20.84
N SER A 73 -37.01 -11.19 -20.18
CA SER A 73 -36.63 -10.57 -18.91
C SER A 73 -36.30 -11.61 -17.83
N PHE A 74 -37.07 -12.71 -17.74
CA PHE A 74 -36.77 -13.78 -16.79
C PHE A 74 -35.46 -14.50 -17.12
N THR A 75 -35.23 -14.84 -18.39
CA THR A 75 -33.97 -15.45 -18.82
C THR A 75 -32.79 -14.52 -18.53
N GLU A 76 -32.90 -13.25 -18.87
CA GLU A 76 -31.86 -12.25 -18.58
C GLU A 76 -31.59 -12.12 -17.07
N SER A 77 -32.62 -12.11 -16.23
CA SER A 77 -32.44 -12.08 -14.77
C SER A 77 -31.72 -13.33 -14.25
N ILE A 78 -32.06 -14.50 -14.77
CA ILE A 78 -31.39 -15.77 -14.41
C ILE A 78 -29.93 -15.75 -14.87
N ASP A 79 -29.66 -15.33 -16.10
CA ASP A 79 -28.30 -15.31 -16.64
C ASP A 79 -27.43 -14.26 -15.94
N ARG A 80 -27.99 -13.10 -15.58
CA ARG A 80 -27.32 -12.11 -14.72
C ARG A 80 -27.00 -12.69 -13.35
N GLY A 81 -27.94 -13.42 -12.74
CA GLY A 81 -27.72 -14.10 -11.45
C GLY A 81 -26.61 -15.15 -11.52
N LYS A 82 -26.62 -16.00 -12.56
CA LYS A 82 -25.56 -16.99 -12.80
C LYS A 82 -24.20 -16.33 -13.02
N THR A 83 -24.16 -15.26 -13.82
CA THR A 83 -22.93 -14.51 -14.09
C THR A 83 -22.39 -13.86 -12.82
N ALA A 84 -23.26 -13.23 -12.02
CA ALA A 84 -22.87 -12.63 -10.74
C ALA A 84 -22.34 -13.68 -9.75
N LEU A 85 -22.97 -14.85 -9.68
CA LEU A 85 -22.50 -15.97 -8.85
C LEU A 85 -21.14 -16.49 -9.33
N ALA A 86 -20.96 -16.68 -10.64
CA ALA A 86 -19.69 -17.10 -11.22
C ALA A 86 -18.57 -16.09 -10.95
N GLN A 87 -18.86 -14.78 -11.09
CA GLN A 87 -17.91 -13.71 -10.77
C GLN A 87 -17.57 -13.68 -9.28
N ALA A 88 -18.56 -13.82 -8.39
CA ALA A 88 -18.33 -13.88 -6.94
C ALA A 88 -17.49 -15.09 -6.54
N ASN A 89 -17.76 -16.27 -7.12
CA ASN A 89 -16.96 -17.47 -6.88
C ASN A 89 -15.53 -17.32 -7.39
N SER A 90 -15.33 -16.75 -8.57
CA SER A 90 -14.00 -16.47 -9.12
C SER A 90 -13.22 -15.46 -8.27
N ALA A 91 -13.89 -14.40 -7.80
CA ALA A 91 -13.29 -13.43 -6.89
C ALA A 91 -12.91 -14.09 -5.55
N LEU A 92 -13.76 -14.97 -5.01
CA LEU A 92 -13.50 -15.72 -3.79
C LEU A 92 -12.32 -16.67 -3.96
N GLU A 93 -12.25 -17.42 -5.06
CA GLU A 93 -11.12 -18.31 -5.36
C GLU A 93 -9.81 -17.52 -5.49
N THR A 94 -9.86 -16.36 -6.15
CA THR A 94 -8.69 -15.47 -6.30
C THR A 94 -8.26 -14.89 -4.96
N ALA A 95 -9.20 -14.50 -4.10
CA ALA A 95 -8.92 -14.00 -2.76
C ALA A 95 -8.31 -15.11 -1.87
N GLN A 96 -8.85 -16.33 -1.93
CA GLN A 96 -8.31 -17.48 -1.20
C GLN A 96 -6.89 -17.83 -1.66
N LYS A 97 -6.61 -17.82 -2.98
CA LYS A 97 -5.26 -18.03 -3.51
C LYS A 97 -4.29 -16.97 -3.03
N GLN A 98 -4.69 -15.70 -3.06
CA GLN A 98 -3.86 -14.61 -2.54
C GLN A 98 -3.61 -14.75 -1.04
N LEU A 99 -4.62 -15.13 -0.25
CA LEU A 99 -4.46 -15.35 1.17
C LEU A 99 -3.47 -16.47 1.48
N ALA A 100 -3.59 -17.61 0.79
CA ALA A 100 -2.65 -18.73 0.94
C ALA A 100 -1.22 -18.36 0.53
N ALA A 101 -1.06 -17.55 -0.52
CA ALA A 101 0.24 -17.03 -0.93
C ALA A 101 0.85 -16.11 0.13
N VAL A 102 0.05 -15.20 0.71
CA VAL A 102 0.47 -14.32 1.80
C VAL A 102 0.84 -15.11 3.05
N GLU A 103 0.08 -16.14 3.44
CA GLU A 103 0.44 -17.01 4.56
C GLU A 103 1.80 -17.69 4.34
N THR A 104 2.06 -18.17 3.12
CA THR A 104 3.36 -18.76 2.76
C THR A 104 4.48 -17.72 2.80
N GLU A 105 4.23 -16.51 2.31
CA GLU A 105 5.19 -15.41 2.33
C GLU A 105 5.52 -14.96 3.76
N ILE A 106 4.52 -14.91 4.67
CA ILE A 106 4.73 -14.59 6.08
C ILE A 106 5.65 -15.61 6.76
N VAL A 107 5.42 -16.91 6.51
CA VAL A 107 6.28 -17.96 7.07
C VAL A 107 7.71 -17.82 6.53
N GLY A 108 7.87 -17.65 5.21
CA GLY A 108 9.19 -17.46 4.61
C GLY A 108 9.89 -16.17 5.07
N LEU A 109 9.13 -15.09 5.31
CA LEU A 109 9.65 -13.84 5.84
C LEU A 109 10.11 -14.00 7.30
N ALA A 110 9.35 -14.72 8.13
CA ALA A 110 9.70 -14.98 9.51
C ALA A 110 11.02 -15.78 9.61
N GLU A 111 11.16 -16.85 8.82
CA GLU A 111 12.39 -17.64 8.75
C GLU A 111 13.59 -16.80 8.29
N ARG A 112 13.40 -15.95 7.28
CA ARG A 112 14.44 -15.02 6.82
C ARG A 112 14.84 -14.03 7.88
N ILE A 113 13.88 -13.40 8.56
CA ILE A 113 14.16 -12.46 9.64
C ILE A 113 14.96 -13.14 10.75
N GLU A 114 14.60 -14.37 11.14
CA GLU A 114 15.33 -15.10 12.16
C GLU A 114 16.78 -15.39 11.75
N SER A 115 16.98 -15.88 10.52
CA SER A 115 18.31 -16.13 9.96
C SER A 115 19.15 -14.86 9.84
N GLU A 116 18.59 -13.80 9.25
CA GLU A 116 19.26 -12.51 9.05
C GLU A 116 19.60 -11.86 10.41
N THR A 117 18.68 -11.91 11.38
CA THR A 117 18.92 -11.38 12.74
C THR A 117 20.04 -12.12 13.44
N LYS A 118 20.13 -13.45 13.32
CA LYS A 118 21.20 -14.22 13.93
C LYS A 118 22.56 -13.86 13.35
N ILE A 119 22.66 -13.78 12.01
CA ILE A 119 23.90 -13.41 11.32
C ILE A 119 24.31 -11.99 11.72
N GLU A 120 23.37 -11.05 11.73
CA GLU A 120 23.65 -9.66 12.10
C GLU A 120 24.07 -9.54 13.58
N ALA A 121 23.42 -10.26 14.48
CA ALA A 121 23.79 -10.30 15.89
C ALA A 121 25.21 -10.85 16.10
N GLU A 122 25.57 -11.93 15.41
CA GLU A 122 26.93 -12.49 15.44
C GLU A 122 27.96 -11.49 14.89
N SER A 123 27.64 -10.80 13.79
CA SER A 123 28.47 -9.76 13.19
C SER A 123 28.71 -8.57 14.15
N ILE A 124 27.64 -8.07 14.78
CA ILE A 124 27.73 -6.98 15.77
C ILE A 124 28.62 -7.38 16.95
N ILE A 125 28.47 -8.60 17.46
CA ILE A 125 29.29 -9.10 18.58
C ILE A 125 30.76 -9.17 18.17
N GLU A 126 31.06 -9.68 16.98
CA GLU A 126 32.44 -9.80 16.50
C GLU A 126 33.08 -8.44 16.24
N GLU A 127 32.33 -7.51 15.64
CA GLU A 127 32.78 -6.14 15.46
C GLU A 127 33.02 -5.44 16.80
N ALA A 128 32.13 -5.64 17.78
CA ALA A 128 32.30 -5.08 19.12
C ALA A 128 33.56 -5.62 19.81
N LYS A 129 33.85 -6.92 19.69
CA LYS A 129 35.09 -7.53 20.22
C LYS A 129 36.32 -6.96 19.53
N SER A 130 36.31 -6.87 18.20
CA SER A 130 37.41 -6.28 17.42
C SER A 130 37.67 -4.82 17.80
N ARG A 131 36.61 -4.02 17.92
CA ARG A 131 36.70 -2.62 18.40
C ARG A 131 37.25 -2.54 19.81
N ALA A 132 36.79 -3.39 20.73
CA ALA A 132 37.28 -3.42 22.11
C ALA A 132 38.78 -3.81 22.17
N ALA A 133 39.21 -4.78 21.37
CA ALA A 133 40.62 -5.17 21.26
C ALA A 133 41.49 -4.01 20.75
N ARG A 134 41.05 -3.32 19.69
CA ARG A 134 41.76 -2.14 19.17
C ARG A 134 41.82 -0.99 20.17
N ILE A 135 40.74 -0.74 20.92
CA ILE A 135 40.74 0.28 21.98
C ILE A 135 41.78 -0.06 23.04
N LYS A 136 41.85 -1.33 23.47
CA LYS A 136 42.82 -1.79 24.46
C LYS A 136 44.26 -1.67 23.98
N GLU A 137 44.51 -2.00 22.70
CA GLU A 137 45.82 -1.85 22.07
C GLU A 137 46.23 -0.37 21.99
N ASN A 138 45.37 0.49 21.45
CA ASN A 138 45.62 1.93 21.37
C ASN A 138 45.84 2.57 22.75
N ALA A 139 45.08 2.14 23.77
CA ALA A 139 45.26 2.62 25.14
C ALA A 139 46.61 2.19 25.73
N LYS A 140 47.07 0.97 25.43
CA LYS A 140 48.38 0.48 25.85
C LYS A 140 49.50 1.27 25.16
N GLU A 141 49.42 1.45 23.85
CA GLU A 141 50.39 2.24 23.10
C GLU A 141 50.46 3.69 23.61
N SER A 142 49.31 4.31 23.86
CA SER A 142 49.22 5.67 24.41
C SER A 142 49.81 5.75 25.82
N ALA A 143 49.54 4.76 26.67
CA ALA A 143 50.11 4.70 28.02
C ALA A 143 51.63 4.52 28.00
N ASP A 144 52.15 3.71 27.08
CA ASP A 144 53.60 3.51 26.94
C ASP A 144 54.27 4.76 26.37
N ALA A 145 53.66 5.42 25.37
CA ALA A 145 54.13 6.71 24.86
C ALA A 145 54.17 7.79 25.96
N GLU A 146 53.12 7.91 26.76
CA GLU A 146 53.04 8.86 27.87
C GLU A 146 54.09 8.57 28.95
N ARG A 147 54.31 7.30 29.29
CA ARG A 147 55.38 6.88 30.22
C ARG A 147 56.75 7.27 29.69
N HIS A 148 57.01 7.07 28.40
CA HIS A 148 58.28 7.45 27.78
C HIS A 148 58.48 8.97 27.78
N ALA A 149 57.44 9.74 27.41
CA ALA A 149 57.46 11.20 27.43
C ALA A 149 57.69 11.73 28.85
N SER A 150 56.92 11.26 29.83
CA SER A 150 57.06 11.62 31.25
C SER A 150 58.45 11.29 31.81
N ARG A 151 59.01 10.12 31.48
CA ARG A 151 60.38 9.76 31.90
C ARG A 151 61.43 10.67 31.28
N SER A 152 61.27 11.05 30.02
CA SER A 152 62.20 11.96 29.33
C SER A 152 62.14 13.36 29.94
N ALA A 153 60.93 13.89 30.15
CA ALA A 153 60.70 15.18 30.80
C ALA A 153 61.31 15.19 32.22
N PHE A 154 61.04 14.17 33.03
CA PHE A 154 61.59 14.05 34.39
C PHE A 154 63.12 14.01 34.41
N LYS A 155 63.75 13.28 33.49
CA LYS A 155 65.22 13.27 33.37
C LYS A 155 65.79 14.65 33.02
N ASN A 156 65.14 15.38 32.12
CA ASN A 156 65.56 16.72 31.73
C ASN A 156 65.41 17.71 32.91
N GLU A 157 64.30 17.61 33.66
CA GLU A 157 64.06 18.42 34.86
C GLU A 157 65.12 18.15 35.94
N LEU A 158 65.38 16.86 36.24
CA LEU A 158 66.44 16.47 37.18
C LEU A 158 67.83 16.95 36.74
N ALA A 159 68.16 16.83 35.45
CA ALA A 159 69.45 17.29 34.94
C ALA A 159 69.59 18.82 35.09
N LYS A 160 68.52 19.57 34.84
CA LYS A 160 68.49 21.02 35.02
C LYS A 160 68.65 21.40 36.50
N GLU A 161 67.93 20.74 37.39
CA GLU A 161 68.02 21.00 38.85
C GLU A 161 69.40 20.64 39.40
N ALA A 162 69.97 19.50 38.99
CA ALA A 162 71.32 19.10 39.35
C ALA A 162 72.37 20.10 38.86
N LEU A 163 72.20 20.64 37.64
CA LEU A 163 73.05 21.68 37.10
C LEU A 163 72.94 22.96 37.92
N THR A 164 71.73 23.40 38.28
CA THR A 164 71.52 24.59 39.14
C THR A 164 72.16 24.42 40.52
N LEU A 165 72.03 23.26 41.15
CA LEU A 165 72.69 22.97 42.44
C LEU A 165 74.22 22.91 42.32
N ALA A 166 74.73 22.35 41.22
CA ALA A 166 76.17 22.31 40.94
C ALA A 166 76.72 23.74 40.71
N GLU A 167 76.02 24.57 39.93
CA GLU A 167 76.34 25.98 39.73
C GLU A 167 76.33 26.77 41.04
N GLU A 168 75.32 26.55 41.90
CA GLU A 168 75.24 27.21 43.20
C GLU A 168 76.40 26.81 44.13
N LYS A 169 76.71 25.51 44.20
CA LYS A 169 77.88 25.02 44.95
C LYS A 169 79.18 25.56 44.39
N LEU A 170 79.34 25.57 43.06
CA LEU A 170 80.54 26.08 42.40
C LEU A 170 80.74 27.58 42.70
N LYS A 171 79.68 28.39 42.61
CA LYS A 171 79.71 29.82 42.99
C LYS A 171 80.14 30.04 44.45
N ARG A 172 79.77 29.14 45.37
CA ARG A 172 80.17 29.22 46.79
C ARG A 172 81.63 28.82 47.05
N ILE A 173 82.21 27.96 46.20
CA ILE A 173 83.58 27.44 46.37
C ILE A 173 84.62 28.28 45.62
N ILE A 174 84.22 29.02 44.58
CA ILE A 174 85.11 29.91 43.83
C ILE A 174 85.68 31.00 44.76
N THR A 175 86.95 30.83 45.07
CA THR A 175 87.83 31.81 45.72
C THR A 175 88.75 32.45 44.66
N PRO A 176 89.30 33.66 44.89
CA PRO A 176 90.15 34.35 43.91
C PRO A 176 91.36 33.55 43.41
N GLU A 177 91.89 32.63 44.21
CA GLU A 177 93.00 31.72 43.85
C GLU A 177 92.57 30.54 42.96
N SER A 178 91.32 30.09 43.03
CA SER A 178 90.82 28.99 42.19
C SER A 178 90.56 29.45 40.75
N ASP A 179 90.22 30.73 40.55
CA ASP A 179 89.91 31.31 39.24
C ASP A 179 91.15 31.47 38.36
N THR A 180 92.34 31.69 38.95
CA THR A 180 93.61 31.79 38.22
C THR A 180 94.10 30.42 37.74
N LEU A 181 93.95 29.37 38.55
CA LEU A 181 94.25 27.98 38.19
C LEU A 181 93.34 27.45 37.07
N LEU A 182 92.05 27.76 37.10
CA LEU A 182 91.10 27.38 36.04
C LEU A 182 91.44 28.03 34.69
N ARG A 183 91.82 29.31 34.68
CA ARG A 183 92.27 30.02 33.46
C ARG A 183 93.54 29.41 32.90
N GLN A 184 94.50 29.04 33.76
CA GLN A 184 95.74 28.39 33.32
C GLN A 184 95.48 27.00 32.70
N HIS A 185 94.61 26.19 33.32
CA HIS A 185 94.21 24.88 32.79
C HIS A 185 93.41 24.97 31.47
N ALA A 186 92.51 25.96 31.33
CA ALA A 186 91.78 26.18 30.08
C ALA A 186 92.72 26.58 28.92
N LEU A 187 93.74 27.40 29.20
CA LEU A 187 94.76 27.77 28.22
C LEU A 187 95.67 26.58 27.83
N GLN A 188 95.93 25.64 28.74
CA GLN A 188 96.62 24.37 28.43
C GLN A 188 95.76 23.42 27.59
N GLY A 189 94.46 23.31 27.86
CA GLY A 189 93.55 22.47 27.06
C GLY A 189 93.40 22.97 25.61
N VAL A 190 93.38 24.30 25.43
CA VAL A 190 93.33 24.93 24.10
C VAL A 190 94.69 24.87 23.39
N SER A 191 95.82 24.90 24.11
CA SER A 191 97.15 24.71 23.49
C SER A 191 97.41 23.24 23.10
N GLY A 192 96.88 22.27 23.86
CA GLY A 192 96.95 20.84 23.54
C GLY A 192 96.17 20.44 22.28
N LEU A 193 95.12 21.17 21.91
CA LEU A 193 94.39 20.99 20.65
C LEU A 193 95.01 21.72 19.45
N LYS A 194 95.99 22.61 19.69
CA LYS A 194 96.70 23.38 18.64
C LYS A 194 98.12 22.85 18.37
N GLY A 195 98.54 21.83 19.10
CA GLY A 195 99.82 21.12 18.96
C GLY A 195 99.70 19.67 18.46
N ALA A 196 98.49 19.25 18.05
CA ALA A 196 98.22 18.03 17.28
C ALA A 196 97.71 18.44 15.89
#